data_AF-A0AB39HKD2-F1
#
_entry.id   AF-A0AB39HKD2-F1
#
_cell.length_a   1.000
_cell.length_b   1.000
_cell.length_c   1.000
_cell.angle_alpha   90.00
_cell.angle_beta   90.00
_cell.angle_gamma   90.00
#
_symmetry.space_group_name_H-M   'P 1'
#
loop_
_entity.id
_entity.type
_entity.pdbx_description
1 polymer ?
#
loop_
_entity_poly.entity_id
_entity_poly.type
_entity_poly.pdbx_seq_one_letter_code
_entity_poly.pdbx_strand_id
1 'polypeptide(L)'
;MTLDNQVIINILQSNSAISAMTKTTIKWTKSKCSLEASKFKTRKEFKVNSGSAYNSALRYGWLDDICCHMPANNKRAKWYWTFERCKAEAIKYQTRSEFKTGSGGAYDSAQINQWLDEICGHMTNKYKKSGFWTKENCQAEALKYTSSKEFKSKAGGAYTKAAKSGWLKEITSHMPNPYKELKKCLYEVYFEKSDTYYIGLTNNFNRRVIEHTKSKSGSSTTYSTSVFDHINATGETPQFRQISEYMDADLASDEEQRLITQYHLKGKSLLNRNIGGSLGGGWIKWTKKTIQTEALKYDTRTEFINNASGAYEAAVKRGWLQEVCSHMKTFSKPMGHWTKENCRIEASTYTSKKEFKSKSSGAYQAASKHGWLDEICHYPNAKRKPNGYWTKDRCELEAKNHKTRGEFRKVSSQAYAAAQRSKWLDLICSHMVSPQKPNGYWTKDRCQEEALKYTTRSKFAKCSSSAYTKAKREKWLDDICTHMSKPKQPNPLRQ
;
A
#
# COMPACT_ATOMS: atom_id res chain seq x y z
N MET A 1 29.09 -1.32 95.45
CA MET A 1 29.39 -2.53 94.66
C MET A 1 29.60 -2.11 93.22
N THR A 2 30.85 -1.82 92.90
CA THR A 2 31.35 -1.53 91.56
C THR A 2 31.26 -2.79 90.72
N LEU A 3 30.43 -2.78 89.67
CA LEU A 3 30.44 -3.84 88.67
C LEU A 3 31.82 -3.88 88.02
N ASP A 4 32.45 -5.04 88.11
CA ASP A 4 33.80 -5.31 87.65
C ASP A 4 33.91 -5.06 86.13
N ASN A 5 34.83 -4.18 85.73
CA ASN A 5 35.05 -3.80 84.33
C ASN A 5 35.33 -5.03 83.43
N GLN A 6 35.81 -6.13 84.02
CA GLN A 6 36.04 -7.37 83.30
C GLN A 6 34.75 -8.06 82.85
N VAL A 7 33.64 -7.90 83.58
CA VAL A 7 32.33 -8.48 83.24
C VAL A 7 31.69 -7.72 82.07
N ILE A 8 31.85 -6.40 82.01
CA ILE A 8 31.33 -5.56 80.91
C ILE A 8 32.12 -5.83 79.61
N ILE A 9 33.44 -6.00 79.69
CA ILE A 9 34.28 -6.35 78.53
C ILE A 9 33.91 -7.74 77.99
N ASN A 10 33.67 -8.72 78.85
CA ASN A 10 33.27 -10.07 78.42
C ASN A 10 31.89 -10.09 77.74
N ILE A 11 30.94 -9.25 78.18
CA ILE A 11 29.62 -9.12 77.54
C ILE A 11 29.71 -8.40 76.18
N LEU A 12 30.60 -7.41 76.04
CA LEU A 12 30.83 -6.72 74.76
C LEU A 12 31.58 -7.61 73.75
N GLN A 13 32.51 -8.46 74.22
CA GLN A 13 33.21 -9.44 73.38
C GLN A 13 32.30 -10.63 73.00
N SER A 14 31.37 -11.06 73.86
CA SER A 14 30.39 -12.09 73.49
C SER A 14 29.37 -11.57 72.47
N ASN A 15 28.96 -10.30 72.57
CA ASN A 15 28.04 -9.69 71.60
C ASN A 15 28.72 -9.34 70.25
N SER A 16 30.01 -9.02 70.24
CA SER A 16 30.76 -8.86 68.97
C SER A 16 31.05 -10.22 68.30
N ALA A 17 31.22 -11.28 69.09
CA ALA A 17 31.38 -12.65 68.58
C ALA A 17 30.07 -13.24 68.01
N ILE A 18 28.90 -12.89 68.56
CA ILE A 18 27.59 -13.31 68.01
C ILE A 18 27.25 -12.58 66.70
N SER A 19 27.75 -11.36 66.50
CA SER A 19 27.63 -10.62 65.22
C SER A 19 28.59 -11.12 64.13
N ALA A 20 29.60 -11.92 64.51
CA ALA A 20 30.63 -12.46 63.60
C ALA A 20 30.45 -13.95 63.24
N MET A 21 29.30 -14.56 63.58
CA MET A 21 28.95 -15.90 63.08
C MET A 21 28.41 -15.84 61.65
N THR A 22 29.35 -15.95 60.71
CA THR A 22 29.20 -16.49 59.35
C THR A 22 28.10 -15.87 58.47
N LYS A 23 28.46 -14.83 57.69
CA LYS A 23 27.91 -14.73 56.32
C LYS A 23 28.48 -15.90 55.52
N THR A 24 27.90 -17.10 55.67
CA THR A 24 28.12 -18.21 54.75
C THR A 24 27.71 -17.73 53.36
N THR A 25 28.69 -17.44 52.51
CA THR A 25 28.48 -17.11 51.11
C THR A 25 27.90 -18.35 50.44
N ILE A 26 26.57 -18.38 50.28
CA ILE A 26 25.87 -19.46 49.59
C ILE A 26 26.42 -19.53 48.17
N LYS A 27 27.24 -20.56 47.88
CA LYS A 27 27.73 -20.84 46.54
C LYS A 27 26.58 -21.40 45.72
N TRP A 28 26.06 -20.58 44.81
CA TRP A 28 24.97 -20.94 43.91
C TRP A 28 25.46 -21.89 42.82
N THR A 29 24.95 -23.12 42.86
CA THR A 29 25.10 -24.14 41.81
C THR A 29 23.83 -24.20 40.97
N LYS A 30 23.90 -24.67 39.71
CA LYS A 30 22.73 -24.81 38.82
C LYS A 30 21.53 -25.50 39.48
N SER A 31 21.76 -26.61 40.20
CA SER A 31 20.73 -27.36 40.93
C SER A 31 20.05 -26.52 42.04
N LYS A 32 20.85 -25.86 42.91
CA LYS A 32 20.32 -24.94 43.94
C LYS A 32 19.54 -23.77 43.36
N CYS A 33 20.00 -23.18 42.26
CA CYS A 33 19.26 -22.14 41.55
C CYS A 33 17.93 -22.66 40.98
N SER A 34 17.90 -23.91 40.50
CA SER A 34 16.68 -24.55 39.98
C SER A 34 15.64 -24.81 41.05
N LEU A 35 16.06 -25.33 42.21
CA LEU A 35 15.17 -25.56 43.35
C LEU A 35 14.61 -24.24 43.92
N GLU A 36 15.44 -23.20 43.92
CA GLU A 36 15.00 -21.89 44.36
C GLU A 36 14.05 -21.23 43.36
N ALA A 37 14.31 -21.40 42.06
CA ALA A 37 13.42 -20.94 41.01
C ALA A 37 12.05 -21.65 41.03
N SER A 38 11.97 -22.95 41.36
CA SER A 38 10.67 -23.66 41.38
C SER A 38 9.65 -23.10 42.39
N LYS A 39 10.09 -22.29 43.37
CA LYS A 39 9.21 -21.63 44.35
C LYS A 39 8.40 -20.47 43.78
N PHE A 40 8.75 -19.96 42.61
CA PHE A 40 8.13 -18.76 42.04
C PHE A 40 7.40 -19.08 40.74
N LYS A 41 6.32 -18.34 40.44
CA LYS A 41 5.53 -18.53 39.22
C LYS A 41 6.03 -17.66 38.06
N THR A 42 6.66 -16.52 38.38
CA THR A 42 7.18 -15.58 37.38
C THR A 42 8.64 -15.22 37.61
N ARG A 43 9.37 -14.95 36.52
CA ARG A 43 10.79 -14.52 36.59
C ARG A 43 10.95 -13.19 37.33
N LYS A 44 9.91 -12.35 37.34
CA LYS A 44 9.88 -11.08 38.08
C LYS A 44 9.84 -11.34 39.59
N GLU A 45 8.98 -12.24 40.05
CA GLU A 45 8.95 -12.68 41.45
C GLU A 45 10.27 -13.34 41.86
N PHE A 46 10.82 -14.22 41.02
CA PHE A 46 12.11 -14.85 41.29
C PHE A 46 13.24 -13.83 41.43
N LYS A 47 13.27 -12.80 40.57
CA LYS A 47 14.25 -11.72 40.64
C LYS A 47 14.12 -10.86 41.90
N VAL A 48 12.90 -10.54 42.30
CA VAL A 48 12.63 -9.65 43.45
C VAL A 48 12.87 -10.38 44.77
N ASN A 49 12.39 -11.61 44.89
CA ASN A 49 12.42 -12.37 46.13
C ASN A 49 13.69 -13.20 46.32
N SER A 50 14.35 -13.61 45.23
CA SER A 50 15.59 -14.41 45.28
C SER A 50 16.65 -13.85 44.32
N GLY A 51 16.96 -12.57 44.49
CA GLY A 51 17.86 -11.82 43.60
C GLY A 51 19.29 -12.38 43.52
N SER A 52 19.80 -12.97 44.60
CA SER A 52 21.14 -13.60 44.63
C SER A 52 21.21 -14.88 43.79
N ALA A 53 20.19 -15.73 43.85
CA ALA A 53 20.03 -16.91 43.01
C ALA A 53 19.81 -16.53 41.54
N TYR A 54 18.94 -15.55 41.30
CA TYR A 54 18.63 -15.03 39.98
C TYR A 54 19.88 -14.46 39.29
N ASN A 55 20.64 -13.60 39.98
CA ASN A 55 21.84 -12.98 39.42
C ASN A 55 22.96 -14.01 39.18
N SER A 56 23.06 -15.04 40.02
CA SER A 56 24.00 -16.14 39.80
C SER A 56 23.62 -16.93 38.55
N ALA A 57 22.35 -17.31 38.41
CA ALA A 57 21.85 -17.98 37.21
C ALA A 57 21.99 -17.13 35.95
N LEU A 58 21.82 -15.81 36.03
CA LEU A 58 22.06 -14.89 34.92
C LEU A 58 23.55 -14.82 34.54
N ARG A 59 24.43 -14.70 35.53
CA ARG A 59 25.89 -14.61 35.33
C ARG A 59 26.46 -15.86 34.66
N TYR A 60 25.96 -17.04 35.03
CA TYR A 60 26.42 -18.32 34.48
C TYR A 60 25.55 -18.85 33.33
N GLY A 61 24.57 -18.08 32.85
CA GLY A 61 23.72 -18.46 31.71
C GLY A 61 22.71 -19.59 31.99
N TRP A 62 22.46 -19.94 33.25
CA TRP A 62 21.51 -21.00 33.64
C TRP A 62 20.06 -20.53 33.71
N LEU A 63 19.83 -19.21 33.63
CA LEU A 63 18.54 -18.60 33.92
C LEU A 63 17.39 -19.16 33.06
N ASP A 64 17.65 -19.48 31.80
CA ASP A 64 16.63 -20.00 30.88
C ASP A 64 16.28 -21.46 31.17
N ASP A 65 17.25 -22.27 31.58
CA ASP A 65 17.05 -23.68 31.95
C ASP A 65 16.26 -23.80 33.25
N ILE A 66 16.62 -23.00 34.27
CA ILE A 66 16.00 -23.08 35.61
C ILE A 66 14.64 -22.39 35.68
N CYS A 67 14.35 -21.45 34.77
CA CYS A 67 13.08 -20.72 34.71
C CYS A 67 12.27 -21.14 33.48
N CYS A 68 12.41 -22.37 33.01
CA CYS A 68 11.67 -22.91 31.87
C CYS A 68 10.16 -23.00 32.13
N HIS A 69 9.77 -23.20 33.40
CA HIS A 69 8.37 -23.19 33.86
C HIS A 69 7.78 -21.79 34.06
N MET A 70 8.61 -20.73 34.01
CA MET A 70 8.17 -19.34 34.20
C MET A 70 8.13 -18.59 32.86
N PRO A 71 6.95 -18.28 32.31
CA PRO A 71 6.85 -17.55 31.05
C PRO A 71 7.44 -16.14 31.20
N ALA A 72 8.42 -15.80 30.38
CA ALA A 72 8.98 -14.46 30.30
C ALA A 72 7.95 -13.50 29.69
N ASN A 73 7.80 -12.31 30.27
CA ASN A 73 6.82 -11.30 29.86
C ASN A 73 6.93 -10.96 28.36
N ASN A 74 5.90 -11.38 27.61
CA ASN A 74 5.32 -10.85 26.37
C ASN A 74 6.16 -10.52 25.12
N LYS A 75 7.36 -11.10 24.96
CA LYS A 75 7.88 -11.52 23.64
C LYS A 75 8.62 -12.83 23.86
N ARG A 76 8.05 -13.94 23.38
CA ARG A 76 8.75 -15.24 23.36
C ARG A 76 10.12 -14.99 22.72
N ALA A 77 11.20 -15.31 23.44
CA ALA A 77 12.54 -15.03 22.98
C ALA A 77 12.78 -15.67 21.59
N LYS A 78 13.69 -15.12 20.79
CA LYS A 78 13.94 -15.54 19.39
C LYS A 78 14.14 -17.06 19.22
N TRP A 79 14.59 -17.75 20.27
CA TRP A 79 14.86 -19.19 20.33
C TRP A 79 13.71 -20.04 20.91
N TYR A 80 12.57 -19.45 21.29
CA TYR A 80 11.44 -20.18 21.87
C TYR A 80 10.80 -21.16 20.88
N TRP A 81 10.75 -20.77 19.61
CA TRP A 81 10.16 -21.55 18.53
C TRP A 81 11.22 -22.44 17.89
N THR A 82 11.28 -23.69 18.35
CA THR A 82 12.04 -24.77 17.72
C THR A 82 11.17 -25.48 16.68
N PHE A 83 11.79 -26.28 15.82
CA PHE A 83 11.09 -27.06 14.80
C PHE A 83 9.98 -27.93 15.41
N GLU A 84 10.28 -28.63 16.51
CA GLU A 84 9.37 -29.55 17.20
C GLU A 84 8.18 -28.79 17.80
N ARG A 85 8.42 -27.61 18.39
CA ARG A 85 7.37 -26.77 18.95
C ARG A 85 6.47 -26.18 17.87
N CYS A 86 7.05 -25.73 16.76
CA CYS A 86 6.29 -25.29 15.60
C CYS A 86 5.46 -26.43 15.00
N LYS A 87 6.01 -27.65 14.92
CA LYS A 87 5.31 -28.84 14.43
C LYS A 87 4.14 -29.23 15.34
N ALA A 88 4.37 -29.31 16.65
CA ALA A 88 3.32 -29.61 17.63
C ALA A 88 2.20 -28.57 17.61
N GLU A 89 2.55 -27.30 17.40
CA GLU A 89 1.57 -26.21 17.31
C GLU A 89 0.81 -26.23 15.98
N ALA A 90 1.48 -26.54 14.87
CA ALA A 90 0.89 -26.61 13.54
C ALA A 90 -0.15 -27.76 13.42
N ILE A 91 0.03 -28.87 14.12
CA ILE A 91 -0.91 -30.01 14.12
C ILE A 91 -2.32 -29.60 14.60
N LYS A 92 -2.44 -28.54 15.40
CA LYS A 92 -3.73 -28.05 15.93
C LYS A 92 -4.64 -27.40 14.88
N TYR A 93 -4.11 -27.12 13.68
CA TYR A 93 -4.81 -26.36 12.65
C TYR A 93 -4.93 -27.18 11.36
N GLN A 94 -6.05 -27.03 10.65
CA GLN A 94 -6.32 -27.77 9.42
C GLN A 94 -5.76 -27.06 8.18
N THR A 95 -5.65 -25.73 8.23
CA THR A 95 -5.14 -24.91 7.13
C THR A 95 -4.01 -23.98 7.55
N ARG A 96 -3.10 -23.64 6.62
CA ARG A 96 -2.01 -22.69 6.87
C ARG A 96 -2.51 -21.30 7.30
N SER A 97 -3.70 -20.89 6.81
CA SER A 97 -4.33 -19.62 7.19
C SER A 97 -4.81 -19.63 8.64
N GLU A 98 -5.43 -20.72 9.09
CA GLU A 98 -5.81 -20.89 10.51
C GLU A 98 -4.58 -20.92 11.40
N PHE A 99 -3.52 -21.63 10.99
CA PHE A 99 -2.26 -21.67 11.72
C PHE A 99 -1.63 -20.27 11.85
N LYS A 100 -1.62 -19.48 10.78
CA LYS A 100 -1.12 -18.11 10.81
C LYS A 100 -1.91 -17.20 11.76
N THR A 101 -3.23 -17.28 11.73
CA THR A 101 -4.10 -16.43 12.56
C THR A 101 -4.09 -16.88 14.03
N GLY A 102 -4.13 -18.18 14.28
CA GLY A 102 -4.21 -18.76 15.62
C GLY A 102 -2.85 -18.81 16.35
N SER A 103 -1.76 -18.98 15.61
CA SER A 103 -0.41 -19.07 16.18
C SER A 103 0.63 -18.35 15.30
N GLY A 104 0.40 -17.06 15.07
CA GLY A 104 1.26 -16.24 14.19
C GLY A 104 2.75 -16.27 14.56
N GLY A 105 3.10 -16.33 15.85
CA GLY A 105 4.49 -16.45 16.27
C GLY A 105 5.17 -17.77 15.85
N ALA A 106 4.44 -18.88 15.88
CA ALA A 106 4.93 -20.18 15.40
C ALA A 106 5.04 -20.18 13.87
N TYR A 107 4.02 -19.64 13.20
CA TYR A 107 3.97 -19.52 11.75
C TYR A 107 5.14 -18.67 11.22
N ASP A 108 5.37 -17.49 11.80
CA ASP A 108 6.45 -16.59 11.39
C ASP A 108 7.82 -17.22 11.62
N SER A 109 8.00 -17.93 12.75
CA SER A 109 9.26 -18.62 13.05
C SER A 109 9.50 -19.77 12.06
N ALA A 110 8.47 -20.54 11.72
CA ALA A 110 8.55 -21.57 10.71
C ALA A 110 8.82 -20.98 9.31
N GLN A 111 8.28 -19.80 8.99
CA GLN A 111 8.53 -19.13 7.72
C GLN A 111 9.98 -18.63 7.61
N ILE A 112 10.48 -17.97 8.65
CA ILE A 112 11.85 -17.45 8.69
C ILE A 112 12.88 -18.58 8.56
N ASN A 113 12.62 -19.73 9.20
CA ASN A 113 13.51 -20.89 9.16
C ASN A 113 13.17 -21.90 8.04
N GLN A 114 12.24 -21.58 7.14
CA GLN A 114 11.82 -22.43 6.00
C GLN A 114 11.25 -23.81 6.39
N TRP A 115 10.71 -23.96 7.60
CA TRP A 115 10.09 -25.21 8.09
C TRP A 115 8.64 -25.39 7.67
N LEU A 116 8.01 -24.36 7.08
CA LEU A 116 6.57 -24.34 6.80
C LEU A 116 6.09 -25.54 5.97
N ASP A 117 6.87 -25.98 4.98
CA ASP A 117 6.45 -27.08 4.11
C ASP A 117 6.45 -28.43 4.82
N GLU A 118 7.41 -28.65 5.72
CA GLU A 118 7.51 -29.87 6.53
C GLU A 118 6.46 -29.89 7.65
N ILE A 119 6.29 -28.79 8.39
CA ILE A 119 5.37 -28.75 9.53
C ILE A 119 3.90 -28.62 9.13
N CYS A 120 3.63 -28.05 7.94
CA CYS A 120 2.27 -27.89 7.42
C CYS A 120 1.95 -28.93 6.33
N GLY A 121 2.71 -30.02 6.24
CA GLY A 121 2.49 -31.07 5.23
C GLY A 121 1.13 -31.76 5.34
N HIS A 122 0.56 -31.81 6.56
CA HIS A 122 -0.78 -32.34 6.83
C HIS A 122 -1.92 -31.37 6.50
N MET A 123 -1.61 -30.10 6.22
CA MET A 123 -2.64 -29.07 6.00
C MET A 123 -3.10 -29.05 4.55
N THR A 124 -4.41 -29.04 4.33
CA THR A 124 -4.98 -28.95 2.99
C THR A 124 -4.86 -27.52 2.47
N ASN A 125 -4.38 -27.38 1.23
CA ASN A 125 -4.22 -26.08 0.62
C ASN A 125 -5.57 -25.62 0.03
N LYS A 126 -6.17 -24.58 0.63
CA LYS A 126 -7.48 -24.04 0.19
C LYS A 126 -7.46 -23.53 -1.26
N TYR A 127 -6.28 -23.19 -1.77
CA TYR A 127 -6.10 -22.58 -3.09
C TYR A 127 -5.44 -23.54 -4.06
N LYS A 128 -5.97 -23.58 -5.29
CA LYS A 128 -5.30 -24.22 -6.41
C LYS A 128 -3.96 -23.51 -6.66
N LYS A 129 -2.91 -24.28 -6.94
CA LYS A 129 -1.55 -23.76 -7.17
C LYS A 129 -1.54 -22.76 -8.33
N SER A 130 -0.59 -21.83 -8.31
CA SER A 130 -0.36 -20.90 -9.42
C SER A 130 -0.21 -21.67 -10.75
N GLY A 131 -0.92 -21.25 -11.79
CA GLY A 131 -0.93 -21.92 -13.09
C GLY A 131 -2.01 -23.00 -13.27
N PHE A 132 -2.78 -23.36 -12.23
CA PHE A 132 -3.85 -24.36 -12.37
C PHE A 132 -4.94 -23.97 -13.37
N TRP A 133 -5.29 -22.68 -13.44
CA TRP A 133 -6.32 -22.19 -14.36
C TRP A 133 -5.73 -21.89 -15.74
N THR A 134 -5.64 -22.95 -16.57
CA THR A 134 -5.44 -22.87 -18.01
C THR A 134 -6.78 -22.67 -18.74
N LYS A 135 -6.76 -22.43 -20.05
CA LYS A 135 -7.98 -22.27 -20.84
C LYS A 135 -8.83 -23.55 -20.80
N GLU A 136 -8.18 -24.70 -20.92
CA GLU A 136 -8.78 -26.03 -20.93
C GLU A 136 -9.43 -26.35 -19.58
N ASN A 137 -8.73 -26.07 -18.48
CA ASN A 137 -9.27 -26.28 -17.13
C ASN A 137 -10.44 -25.34 -16.82
N CYS A 138 -10.39 -24.09 -17.29
CA CYS A 138 -11.52 -23.17 -17.20
C CYS A 138 -12.72 -23.64 -18.03
N GLN A 139 -12.49 -24.19 -19.23
CA GLN A 139 -13.54 -24.71 -20.10
C GLN A 139 -14.19 -25.97 -19.52
N ALA A 140 -13.38 -26.95 -19.07
CA ALA A 140 -13.89 -28.16 -18.42
C ALA A 140 -14.70 -27.83 -17.16
N GLU A 141 -14.30 -26.80 -16.41
CA GLU A 141 -15.07 -26.34 -15.25
C GLU A 141 -16.35 -25.61 -15.67
N ALA A 142 -16.31 -24.79 -16.72
CA ALA A 142 -17.48 -24.08 -17.24
C ALA A 142 -18.56 -25.02 -17.79
N LEU A 143 -18.18 -26.14 -18.41
CA LEU A 143 -19.11 -27.15 -18.95
C LEU A 143 -20.00 -27.81 -17.88
N LYS A 144 -19.62 -27.73 -16.60
CA LYS A 144 -20.44 -28.25 -15.48
C LYS A 144 -21.67 -27.39 -15.17
N TYR A 145 -21.74 -26.18 -15.72
CA TYR A 145 -22.78 -25.20 -15.42
C TYR A 145 -23.56 -24.85 -16.67
N THR A 146 -24.87 -24.68 -16.51
CA THR A 146 -25.78 -24.26 -17.58
C THR A 146 -25.98 -22.74 -17.61
N SER A 147 -25.74 -22.04 -16.48
CA SER A 147 -25.90 -20.58 -16.38
C SER A 147 -24.59 -19.88 -16.03
N SER A 148 -24.31 -18.76 -16.71
CA SER A 148 -23.15 -17.90 -16.42
C SER A 148 -23.18 -17.34 -14.99
N LYS A 149 -24.37 -17.07 -14.44
CA LYS A 149 -24.54 -16.63 -13.05
C LYS A 149 -24.10 -17.72 -12.06
N GLU A 150 -24.45 -18.96 -12.36
CA GLU A 150 -24.10 -20.12 -11.54
C GLU A 150 -22.60 -20.45 -11.65
N PHE A 151 -22.04 -20.40 -12.85
CA PHE A 151 -20.61 -20.55 -13.08
C PHE A 151 -19.80 -19.52 -12.28
N LYS A 152 -20.23 -18.25 -12.27
CA LYS A 152 -19.58 -17.19 -11.49
C LYS A 152 -19.65 -17.43 -9.98
N SER A 153 -20.78 -17.90 -9.46
CA SER A 153 -20.97 -18.07 -8.01
C SER A 153 -20.24 -19.29 -7.48
N LYS A 154 -20.32 -20.43 -8.18
CA LYS A 154 -19.73 -21.72 -7.74
C LYS A 154 -18.27 -21.88 -8.16
N ALA A 155 -17.88 -21.35 -9.33
CA ALA A 155 -16.53 -21.43 -9.87
C ALA A 155 -15.92 -20.06 -10.18
N GLY A 156 -16.05 -19.11 -9.23
CA GLY A 156 -15.59 -17.73 -9.40
C GLY A 156 -14.10 -17.58 -9.75
N GLY A 157 -13.24 -18.51 -9.33
CA GLY A 157 -11.82 -18.54 -9.68
C GLY A 157 -11.58 -18.78 -11.19
N ALA A 158 -12.25 -19.77 -11.76
CA ALA A 158 -12.22 -20.06 -13.20
C ALA A 158 -12.82 -18.91 -14.00
N TYR A 159 -14.01 -18.43 -13.60
CA TYR A 159 -14.70 -17.30 -14.22
C TYR A 159 -13.80 -16.06 -14.30
N THR A 160 -13.17 -15.69 -13.18
CA THR A 160 -12.34 -14.48 -13.10
C THR A 160 -11.08 -14.62 -13.96
N LYS A 161 -10.46 -15.80 -13.99
CA LYS A 161 -9.30 -16.05 -14.86
C LYS A 161 -9.70 -15.93 -16.34
N ALA A 162 -10.78 -16.59 -16.73
CA ALA A 162 -11.30 -16.54 -18.10
C ALA A 162 -11.67 -15.12 -18.53
N ALA A 163 -12.26 -14.31 -17.64
CA ALA A 163 -12.57 -12.91 -17.92
C ALA A 163 -11.30 -12.07 -18.15
N LYS A 164 -10.30 -12.19 -17.26
CA LYS A 164 -9.02 -11.45 -17.38
C LYS A 164 -8.23 -11.84 -18.62
N SER A 165 -8.33 -13.09 -19.04
CA SER A 165 -7.61 -13.63 -20.20
C SER A 165 -8.43 -13.57 -21.51
N GLY A 166 -9.65 -13.03 -21.50
CA GLY A 166 -10.49 -12.88 -22.69
C GLY A 166 -11.17 -14.16 -23.19
N TRP A 167 -11.06 -15.28 -22.46
CA TRP A 167 -11.63 -16.58 -22.85
C TRP A 167 -13.12 -16.72 -22.53
N LEU A 168 -13.67 -15.81 -21.71
CA LEU A 168 -15.00 -15.96 -21.14
C LEU A 168 -16.09 -16.21 -22.19
N LYS A 169 -16.11 -15.41 -23.28
CA LYS A 169 -17.10 -15.53 -24.35
C LYS A 169 -17.08 -16.90 -25.03
N GLU A 170 -15.89 -17.48 -25.17
CA GLU A 170 -15.69 -18.79 -25.81
C GLU A 170 -16.12 -19.93 -24.87
N ILE A 171 -15.66 -19.91 -23.62
CA ILE A 171 -15.95 -21.00 -22.66
C ILE A 171 -17.37 -21.00 -22.10
N THR A 172 -18.10 -19.89 -22.23
CA THR A 172 -19.52 -19.79 -21.82
C THR A 172 -20.47 -19.75 -23.02
N SER A 173 -20.01 -20.14 -24.21
CA SER A 173 -20.84 -20.11 -25.43
C SER A 173 -22.03 -21.07 -25.37
N HIS A 174 -21.91 -22.17 -24.62
CA HIS A 174 -22.98 -23.14 -24.37
C HIS A 174 -24.01 -22.68 -23.33
N MET A 175 -23.74 -21.60 -22.60
CA MET A 175 -24.64 -21.10 -21.56
C MET A 175 -25.63 -20.09 -22.16
N PRO A 176 -26.94 -20.36 -22.17
CA PRO A 176 -27.93 -19.42 -22.69
C PRO A 176 -27.90 -18.10 -21.92
N ASN A 177 -27.99 -16.99 -22.65
CA ASN A 177 -28.13 -15.65 -22.07
C ASN A 177 -29.63 -15.33 -21.92
N PRO A 178 -30.20 -15.40 -20.70
CA PRO A 178 -31.64 -15.23 -20.49
C PRO A 178 -32.16 -13.84 -20.88
N TYR A 179 -31.30 -12.85 -21.05
CA TYR A 179 -31.68 -11.50 -21.46
C TYR A 179 -31.73 -11.31 -22.97
N LYS A 180 -31.07 -12.20 -23.75
CA LYS A 180 -31.00 -12.09 -25.22
C LYS A 180 -32.27 -12.59 -25.91
N GLU A 181 -33.03 -13.49 -25.26
CA GLU A 181 -34.25 -14.09 -25.82
C GLU A 181 -35.54 -13.36 -25.41
N LEU A 182 -35.45 -12.26 -24.64
CA LEU A 182 -36.61 -11.50 -24.23
C LEU A 182 -37.13 -10.65 -25.40
N LYS A 183 -38.13 -11.19 -26.11
CA LYS A 183 -38.89 -10.41 -27.10
C LYS A 183 -39.49 -9.16 -26.45
N LYS A 184 -39.49 -8.06 -27.18
CA LYS A 184 -40.00 -6.75 -26.74
C LYS A 184 -41.09 -6.27 -27.69
N CYS A 185 -42.09 -5.59 -27.16
CA CYS A 185 -43.08 -4.85 -27.94
C CYS A 185 -42.90 -3.35 -27.71
N LEU A 186 -43.31 -2.57 -28.71
CA LEU A 186 -43.44 -1.14 -28.63
C LEU A 186 -44.83 -0.79 -28.09
N TYR A 187 -44.90 0.26 -27.29
CA TYR A 187 -46.15 0.83 -26.84
C TYR A 187 -46.11 2.36 -26.90
N GLU A 188 -47.29 2.93 -27.00
CA GLU A 188 -47.54 4.37 -26.99
C GLU A 188 -48.40 4.72 -25.78
N VAL A 189 -48.12 5.88 -25.20
CA VAL A 189 -48.97 6.54 -24.21
C VAL A 189 -49.33 7.91 -24.76
N TYR A 190 -50.62 8.22 -24.81
CA TYR A 190 -51.12 9.50 -25.33
C TYR A 190 -51.98 10.23 -24.28
N PHE A 191 -51.74 11.53 -24.15
CA PHE A 191 -52.50 12.45 -23.32
C PHE A 191 -53.31 13.38 -24.23
N GLU A 192 -54.63 13.24 -24.18
CA GLU A 192 -55.54 13.90 -25.12
C GLU A 192 -55.62 15.41 -24.90
N LYS A 193 -55.65 15.87 -23.63
CA LYS A 193 -55.82 17.31 -23.38
C LYS A 193 -54.51 18.07 -23.61
N SER A 194 -53.37 17.48 -23.26
CA SER A 194 -52.06 18.11 -23.49
C SER A 194 -51.44 17.82 -24.87
N ASP A 195 -52.13 17.10 -25.77
CA ASP A 195 -51.63 16.54 -27.05
C ASP A 195 -50.17 16.03 -26.94
N THR A 196 -49.91 15.20 -25.94
CA THR A 196 -48.56 14.76 -25.58
C THR A 196 -48.41 13.25 -25.66
N TYR A 197 -47.28 12.77 -26.15
CA TYR A 197 -47.03 11.36 -26.47
C TYR A 197 -45.80 10.82 -25.73
N TYR A 198 -45.79 9.52 -25.45
CA TYR A 198 -44.63 8.78 -24.99
C TYR A 198 -44.56 7.44 -25.73
N ILE A 199 -43.38 7.09 -26.23
CA ILE A 199 -43.14 5.82 -26.92
C ILE A 199 -42.13 5.03 -26.09
N GLY A 200 -42.38 3.74 -25.86
CA GLY A 200 -41.46 2.92 -25.07
C GLY A 200 -41.41 1.46 -25.48
N LEU A 201 -40.37 0.78 -24.99
CA LEU A 201 -40.17 -0.66 -25.14
C LEU A 201 -40.40 -1.41 -23.84
N THR A 202 -41.05 -2.57 -23.94
CA THR A 202 -41.25 -3.47 -22.80
C THR A 202 -41.30 -4.93 -23.23
N ASN A 203 -40.96 -5.83 -22.31
CA ASN A 203 -41.18 -7.27 -22.45
C ASN A 203 -42.52 -7.73 -21.82
N ASN A 204 -43.24 -6.81 -21.19
CA ASN A 204 -44.58 -7.07 -20.64
C ASN A 204 -45.35 -5.74 -20.60
N PHE A 205 -46.33 -5.60 -21.49
CA PHE A 205 -47.14 -4.38 -21.61
C PHE A 205 -47.95 -4.08 -20.35
N ASN A 206 -48.70 -5.05 -19.83
CA ASN A 206 -49.55 -4.87 -18.65
C ASN A 206 -48.75 -4.46 -17.40
N ARG A 207 -47.58 -5.08 -17.17
CA ARG A 207 -46.67 -4.69 -16.09
C ARG A 207 -46.25 -3.23 -16.25
N ARG A 208 -45.94 -2.81 -17.47
CA ARG A 208 -45.45 -1.46 -17.77
C ARG A 208 -46.53 -0.40 -17.60
N VAL A 209 -47.78 -0.69 -17.93
CA VAL A 209 -48.94 0.18 -17.65
C VAL A 209 -49.06 0.43 -16.14
N ILE A 210 -48.92 -0.63 -15.34
CA ILE A 210 -48.96 -0.53 -13.87
C ILE A 210 -47.79 0.32 -13.34
N GLU A 211 -46.58 0.11 -13.86
CA GLU A 211 -45.38 0.89 -13.48
C GLU A 211 -45.52 2.39 -13.81
N HIS A 212 -46.25 2.75 -14.86
CA HIS A 212 -46.49 4.15 -15.23
C HIS A 212 -47.61 4.82 -14.42
N THR A 213 -48.48 4.05 -13.76
CA THR A 213 -49.69 4.56 -13.08
C THR A 213 -49.62 4.49 -11.55
N LYS A 214 -48.81 3.60 -10.98
CA LYS A 214 -48.70 3.45 -9.52
C LYS A 214 -47.70 4.43 -8.90
N SER A 215 -48.13 5.07 -7.81
CA SER A 215 -47.23 5.78 -6.89
C SER A 215 -46.49 4.80 -5.97
N LYS A 216 -45.35 5.23 -5.44
CA LYS A 216 -44.44 4.38 -4.64
C LYS A 216 -45.14 3.77 -3.42
N SER A 217 -44.99 2.46 -3.24
CA SER A 217 -45.14 1.78 -1.95
C SER A 217 -43.81 1.13 -1.59
N GLY A 218 -43.15 1.67 -0.57
CA GLY A 218 -41.98 1.03 0.07
C GLY A 218 -40.57 1.45 -0.39
N SER A 219 -39.65 1.27 0.55
CA SER A 219 -38.20 1.56 0.53
C SER A 219 -37.42 0.80 -0.57
N SER A 220 -37.49 1.27 -1.82
CA SER A 220 -36.53 0.87 -2.85
C SER A 220 -36.18 2.04 -3.77
N THR A 221 -34.89 2.21 -4.03
CA THR A 221 -34.30 3.32 -4.79
C THR A 221 -34.67 3.21 -6.28
N THR A 222 -35.28 4.29 -6.83
CA THR A 222 -35.66 4.57 -8.25
C THR A 222 -36.79 3.69 -8.82
N TYR A 223 -37.85 4.20 -9.47
CA TYR A 223 -37.91 5.13 -10.61
C TYR A 223 -39.21 5.96 -10.63
N SER A 224 -39.12 7.29 -10.82
CA SER A 224 -40.24 8.08 -11.33
C SER A 224 -40.19 8.04 -12.86
N THR A 225 -41.28 7.67 -13.53
CA THR A 225 -41.33 7.66 -15.01
C THR A 225 -41.82 9.01 -15.51
N SER A 226 -41.38 9.44 -16.71
CA SER A 226 -41.85 10.71 -17.28
C SER A 226 -43.36 10.75 -17.49
N VAL A 227 -43.98 9.61 -17.80
CA VAL A 227 -45.43 9.45 -17.87
C VAL A 227 -46.07 9.67 -16.49
N PHE A 228 -45.54 9.05 -15.43
CA PHE A 228 -46.04 9.22 -14.07
C PHE A 228 -45.87 10.67 -13.57
N ASP A 229 -44.74 11.29 -13.87
CA ASP A 229 -44.48 12.70 -13.56
C ASP A 229 -45.51 13.61 -14.26
N HIS A 230 -45.83 13.33 -15.54
CA HIS A 230 -46.83 14.09 -16.30
C HIS A 230 -48.25 13.88 -15.77
N ILE A 231 -48.63 12.66 -15.39
CA ILE A 231 -49.92 12.37 -14.74
C ILE A 231 -50.07 13.19 -13.47
N ASN A 232 -49.05 13.23 -12.61
CA ASN A 232 -49.11 13.99 -11.37
C ASN A 232 -49.13 15.50 -11.58
N ALA A 233 -48.44 15.99 -12.61
CA ALA A 233 -48.38 17.42 -12.91
C ALA A 233 -49.68 17.94 -13.54
N THR A 234 -50.33 17.15 -14.40
CA THR A 234 -51.50 17.59 -15.18
C THR A 234 -52.83 17.08 -14.62
N GLY A 235 -52.81 15.99 -13.85
CA GLY A 235 -54.02 15.26 -13.45
C GLY A 235 -54.73 14.56 -14.61
N GLU A 236 -54.10 14.47 -15.79
CA GLU A 236 -54.69 13.86 -16.98
C GLU A 236 -54.62 12.33 -16.93
N THR A 237 -55.67 11.70 -17.48
CA THR A 237 -55.71 10.24 -17.64
C THR A 237 -55.11 9.87 -18.99
N PRO A 238 -53.99 9.12 -19.05
CA PRO A 238 -53.39 8.70 -20.30
C PRO A 238 -54.11 7.50 -20.93
N GLN A 239 -54.01 7.40 -22.25
CA GLN A 239 -54.40 6.24 -23.03
C GLN A 239 -53.16 5.41 -23.39
N PHE A 240 -53.14 4.13 -23.00
CA PHE A 240 -52.05 3.21 -23.32
C PHE A 240 -52.43 2.33 -24.51
N ARG A 241 -51.55 2.23 -25.51
CA ARG A 241 -51.74 1.37 -26.69
C ARG A 241 -50.49 0.54 -26.97
N GLN A 242 -50.67 -0.76 -27.17
CA GLN A 242 -49.60 -1.60 -27.73
C GLN A 242 -49.59 -1.41 -29.25
N ILE A 243 -48.46 -0.95 -29.79
CA ILE A 243 -48.36 -0.56 -31.21
C ILE A 243 -47.60 -1.58 -32.06
N SER A 244 -46.97 -2.58 -31.45
CA SER A 244 -46.32 -3.68 -32.17
C SER A 244 -46.55 -5.03 -31.48
N GLU A 245 -46.36 -6.12 -32.22
CA GLU A 245 -46.15 -7.44 -31.64
C GLU A 245 -44.79 -7.53 -30.91
N TYR A 246 -44.61 -8.59 -30.15
CA TYR A 246 -43.33 -8.89 -29.49
C TYR A 246 -42.31 -9.40 -30.51
N MET A 247 -41.28 -8.59 -30.74
CA MET A 247 -40.19 -8.85 -31.70
C MET A 247 -38.83 -8.94 -31.00
N ASP A 248 -37.78 -9.24 -31.75
CA ASP A 248 -36.41 -9.27 -31.22
C ASP A 248 -36.02 -7.91 -30.61
N ALA A 249 -35.21 -7.93 -29.55
CA ALA A 249 -34.88 -6.73 -28.79
C ALA A 249 -34.12 -5.69 -29.62
N ASP A 250 -33.28 -6.11 -30.57
CA ASP A 250 -32.53 -5.21 -31.43
C ASP A 250 -33.47 -4.57 -32.47
N LEU A 251 -34.33 -5.39 -33.11
CA LEU A 251 -35.36 -4.88 -34.04
C LEU A 251 -36.33 -3.91 -33.36
N ALA A 252 -36.76 -4.23 -32.14
CA ALA A 252 -37.66 -3.36 -31.38
C ALA A 252 -36.99 -2.02 -31.03
N SER A 253 -35.68 -2.05 -30.74
CA SER A 253 -34.88 -0.87 -30.45
C SER A 253 -34.78 0.08 -31.65
N ASP A 254 -34.53 -0.46 -32.84
CA ASP A 254 -34.46 0.33 -34.08
C ASP A 254 -35.82 0.95 -34.43
N GLU A 255 -36.90 0.19 -34.27
CA GLU A 255 -38.26 0.66 -34.57
C GLU A 255 -38.76 1.73 -33.58
N GLU A 256 -38.39 1.63 -32.29
CA GLU A 256 -38.69 2.66 -31.28
C GLU A 256 -38.04 4.00 -31.68
N GLN A 257 -36.76 3.95 -32.07
CA GLN A 257 -36.02 5.14 -32.50
C GLN A 257 -36.61 5.74 -33.79
N ARG A 258 -37.01 4.89 -34.74
CA ARG A 258 -37.68 5.33 -35.98
C ARG A 258 -38.98 6.08 -35.67
N LEU A 259 -39.82 5.54 -34.79
CA LEU A 259 -41.11 6.15 -34.43
C LEU A 259 -40.96 7.45 -33.65
N ILE A 260 -40.04 7.52 -32.67
CA ILE A 260 -39.77 8.76 -31.92
C ILE A 260 -39.31 9.86 -32.87
N THR A 261 -38.42 9.52 -33.81
CA THR A 261 -37.94 10.47 -34.83
C THR A 261 -39.08 10.94 -35.72
N GLN A 262 -39.95 10.03 -36.16
CA GLN A 262 -41.11 10.36 -36.98
C GLN A 262 -42.08 11.31 -36.26
N TYR A 263 -42.35 11.09 -34.98
CA TYR A 263 -43.26 11.93 -34.19
C TYR A 263 -42.67 13.32 -33.95
N HIS A 264 -41.36 13.37 -33.69
CA HIS A 264 -40.63 14.63 -33.58
C HIS A 264 -40.68 15.44 -34.88
N LEU A 265 -40.44 14.81 -36.03
CA LEU A 265 -40.51 15.46 -37.35
C LEU A 265 -41.92 15.96 -37.70
N LYS A 266 -42.96 15.30 -37.19
CA LYS A 266 -44.37 15.73 -37.33
C LYS A 266 -44.75 16.84 -36.34
N GLY A 267 -43.83 17.33 -35.51
CA GLY A 267 -44.09 18.40 -34.54
C GLY A 267 -44.92 17.98 -33.33
N LYS A 268 -44.97 16.68 -33.01
CA LYS A 268 -45.71 16.17 -31.84
C LYS A 268 -44.94 16.42 -30.53
N SER A 269 -45.65 16.73 -29.44
CA SER A 269 -45.08 16.90 -28.11
C SER A 269 -44.73 15.54 -27.50
N LEU A 270 -43.47 15.30 -27.13
CA LEU A 270 -42.97 14.00 -26.66
C LEU A 270 -42.40 14.06 -25.23
N LEU A 271 -42.80 13.12 -24.37
CA LEU A 271 -42.27 12.93 -22.99
C LEU A 271 -40.99 12.07 -22.95
N ASN A 272 -40.56 11.56 -24.10
CA ASN A 272 -39.33 10.79 -24.23
C ASN A 272 -38.13 11.70 -23.93
N ARG A 273 -37.36 11.37 -22.88
CA ARG A 273 -36.13 12.10 -22.53
C ARG A 273 -34.98 11.87 -23.52
N ASN A 274 -35.08 10.82 -24.35
CA ASN A 274 -34.08 10.36 -25.31
C ASN A 274 -34.77 9.96 -26.64
N ILE A 275 -34.03 9.97 -27.76
CA ILE A 275 -34.50 9.65 -29.12
C ILE A 275 -34.67 8.13 -29.36
N GLY A 276 -34.95 7.33 -28.32
CA GLY A 276 -35.02 5.86 -28.39
C GLY A 276 -33.66 5.17 -28.65
N GLY A 277 -33.66 3.84 -28.65
CA GLY A 277 -32.51 3.04 -29.11
C GLY A 277 -31.51 2.58 -28.04
N SER A 278 -31.83 2.73 -26.74
CA SER A 278 -30.97 2.22 -25.66
C SER A 278 -31.69 1.15 -24.84
N LEU A 279 -31.21 -0.09 -24.91
CA LEU A 279 -31.67 -1.20 -24.05
C LEU A 279 -31.32 -1.01 -22.56
N GLY A 280 -30.67 0.10 -22.21
CA GLY A 280 -30.42 0.56 -20.84
C GLY A 280 -30.20 2.08 -20.86
N GLY A 281 -30.99 2.80 -20.05
CA GLY A 281 -31.11 4.26 -20.07
C GLY A 281 -29.79 5.01 -19.87
N GLY A 282 -29.15 5.37 -20.97
CA GLY A 282 -28.05 6.32 -21.03
C GLY A 282 -28.32 7.34 -22.12
N TRP A 283 -28.25 8.63 -21.79
CA TRP A 283 -28.28 9.74 -22.74
C TRP A 283 -27.16 9.55 -23.78
N ILE A 284 -27.47 9.48 -25.09
CA ILE A 284 -26.43 9.60 -26.13
C ILE A 284 -26.08 11.09 -26.24
N LYS A 285 -25.17 11.54 -25.36
CA LYS A 285 -24.63 12.92 -25.38
C LYS A 285 -23.89 13.24 -26.70
N TRP A 286 -23.32 12.21 -27.34
CA TRP A 286 -22.35 12.36 -28.44
C TRP A 286 -22.85 11.70 -29.73
N THR A 287 -23.43 12.52 -30.61
CA THR A 287 -23.73 12.18 -32.01
C THR A 287 -22.59 12.68 -32.90
N LYS A 288 -22.47 12.16 -34.13
CA LYS A 288 -21.39 12.60 -35.05
C LYS A 288 -21.39 14.12 -35.23
N LYS A 289 -22.57 14.72 -35.39
CA LYS A 289 -22.76 16.17 -35.54
C LYS A 289 -22.36 16.92 -34.26
N THR A 290 -22.75 16.46 -33.08
CA THR A 290 -22.38 17.15 -31.82
C THR A 290 -20.89 17.02 -31.50
N ILE A 291 -20.28 15.90 -31.84
CA ILE A 291 -18.82 15.72 -31.72
C ILE A 291 -18.10 16.65 -32.71
N GLN A 292 -18.57 16.78 -33.96
CA GLN A 292 -17.97 17.70 -34.94
C GLN A 292 -18.02 19.15 -34.44
N THR A 293 -19.17 19.62 -33.94
CA THR A 293 -19.30 20.98 -33.39
C THR A 293 -18.42 21.19 -32.17
N GLU A 294 -18.26 20.17 -31.33
CA GLU A 294 -17.39 20.27 -30.14
C GLU A 294 -15.91 20.26 -30.52
N ALA A 295 -15.51 19.43 -31.50
CA ALA A 295 -14.15 19.32 -31.98
C ALA A 295 -13.66 20.59 -32.69
N LEU A 296 -14.55 21.35 -33.34
CA LEU A 296 -14.24 22.64 -33.96
C LEU A 296 -13.79 23.73 -32.96
N LYS A 297 -14.02 23.55 -31.66
CA LYS A 297 -13.57 24.47 -30.61
C LYS A 297 -12.07 24.36 -30.29
N TYR A 298 -11.41 23.31 -30.78
CA TYR A 298 -10.03 22.98 -30.43
C TYR A 298 -9.15 22.91 -31.67
N ASP A 299 -7.97 23.49 -31.57
CA ASP A 299 -6.98 23.51 -32.66
C ASP A 299 -6.14 22.23 -32.71
N THR A 300 -6.08 21.48 -31.60
CA THR A 300 -5.20 20.32 -31.44
C THR A 300 -5.93 19.12 -30.85
N ARG A 301 -5.51 17.91 -31.26
CA ARG A 301 -6.08 16.67 -30.71
C ARG A 301 -5.85 16.52 -29.21
N THR A 302 -4.75 17.07 -28.69
CA THR A 302 -4.40 17.06 -27.25
C THR A 302 -5.35 17.95 -26.44
N GLU A 303 -5.68 19.14 -26.94
CA GLU A 303 -6.67 20.00 -26.29
C GLU A 303 -8.07 19.38 -26.36
N PHE A 304 -8.41 18.75 -27.48
CA PHE A 304 -9.70 18.08 -27.64
C PHE A 304 -9.87 16.91 -26.65
N ILE A 305 -8.86 16.05 -26.47
CA ILE A 305 -8.94 14.97 -25.48
C ILE A 305 -8.96 15.49 -24.05
N ASN A 306 -8.18 16.53 -23.72
CA ASN A 306 -8.09 17.02 -22.35
C ASN A 306 -9.36 17.75 -21.91
N ASN A 307 -10.00 18.50 -22.81
CA ASN A 307 -11.18 19.31 -22.48
C ASN A 307 -12.51 18.62 -22.81
N ALA A 308 -12.53 17.74 -23.81
CA ALA A 308 -13.73 17.02 -24.26
C ALA A 308 -13.47 15.51 -24.43
N SER A 309 -12.84 14.89 -23.43
CA SER A 309 -12.48 13.46 -23.40
C SER A 309 -13.63 12.53 -23.79
N GLY A 310 -14.84 12.79 -23.29
CA GLY A 310 -16.02 11.99 -23.61
C GLY A 310 -16.42 12.03 -25.10
N ALA A 311 -16.28 13.18 -25.76
CA ALA A 311 -16.54 13.32 -27.20
C ALA A 311 -15.44 12.63 -28.02
N TYR A 312 -14.19 12.80 -27.60
CA TYR A 312 -13.03 12.15 -28.21
C TYR A 312 -13.14 10.62 -28.16
N GLU A 313 -13.42 10.05 -26.99
CA GLU A 313 -13.60 8.60 -26.82
C GLU A 313 -14.77 8.04 -27.63
N ALA A 314 -15.89 8.78 -27.71
CA ALA A 314 -17.03 8.40 -28.53
C ALA A 314 -16.65 8.38 -30.02
N ALA A 315 -15.87 9.35 -30.49
CA ALA A 315 -15.35 9.40 -31.86
C ALA A 315 -14.39 8.23 -32.15
N VAL A 316 -13.53 7.85 -31.20
CA VAL A 316 -12.61 6.70 -31.33
C VAL A 316 -13.39 5.39 -31.44
N LYS A 317 -14.31 5.13 -30.51
CA LYS A 317 -15.10 3.87 -30.47
C LYS A 317 -15.93 3.65 -31.73
N ARG A 318 -16.34 4.73 -32.40
CA ARG A 318 -17.18 4.72 -33.60
C ARG A 318 -16.39 4.95 -34.91
N GLY A 319 -15.07 5.11 -34.83
CA GLY A 319 -14.21 5.29 -36.01
C GLY A 319 -14.32 6.66 -36.69
N TRP A 320 -14.89 7.68 -36.05
CA TRP A 320 -15.11 9.01 -36.63
C TRP A 320 -13.95 10.00 -36.42
N LEU A 321 -12.92 9.59 -35.66
CA LEU A 321 -11.87 10.49 -35.21
C LEU A 321 -11.14 11.20 -36.35
N GLN A 322 -10.83 10.51 -37.45
CA GLN A 322 -10.08 11.12 -38.55
C GLN A 322 -10.86 12.22 -39.25
N GLU A 323 -12.16 12.01 -39.46
CA GLU A 323 -13.04 12.99 -40.10
C GLU A 323 -13.28 14.21 -39.18
N VAL A 324 -13.58 13.94 -37.90
CA VAL A 324 -13.85 14.95 -36.87
C VAL A 324 -12.63 15.82 -36.56
N CYS A 325 -11.43 15.25 -36.61
CA CYS A 325 -10.18 15.93 -36.25
C CYS A 325 -9.32 16.27 -37.46
N SER A 326 -9.93 16.45 -38.64
CA SER A 326 -9.24 16.74 -39.90
C SER A 326 -8.68 18.18 -39.95
N HIS A 327 -9.31 19.13 -39.26
CA HIS A 327 -8.88 20.52 -39.15
C HIS A 327 -7.79 20.77 -38.09
N MET A 328 -7.51 19.78 -37.23
CA MET A 328 -6.60 19.95 -36.10
C MET A 328 -5.14 19.86 -36.53
N LYS A 329 -4.31 20.78 -36.04
CA LYS A 329 -2.87 20.83 -36.31
C LYS A 329 -2.17 19.60 -35.75
N THR A 330 -1.39 18.92 -36.58
CA THR A 330 -0.51 17.83 -36.14
C THR A 330 0.91 18.35 -35.94
N PHE A 331 1.40 18.40 -34.70
CA PHE A 331 2.80 18.73 -34.42
C PHE A 331 3.77 17.55 -34.61
N SER A 332 3.25 16.37 -34.94
CA SER A 332 4.07 15.22 -35.28
C SER A 332 4.76 15.48 -36.62
N LYS A 333 6.08 15.27 -36.66
CA LYS A 333 6.82 15.23 -37.92
C LYS A 333 6.22 14.13 -38.83
N PRO A 334 6.23 14.31 -40.16
CA PRO A 334 5.67 13.35 -41.11
C PRO A 334 6.32 11.96 -40.96
N MET A 335 5.58 10.92 -41.35
CA MET A 335 6.05 9.54 -41.27
C MET A 335 7.36 9.39 -42.07
N GLY A 336 8.41 8.85 -41.44
CA GLY A 336 9.74 8.70 -42.04
C GLY A 336 10.70 9.89 -41.87
N HIS A 337 10.29 10.97 -41.20
CA HIS A 337 11.17 12.13 -40.94
C HIS A 337 12.46 11.76 -40.17
N TRP A 338 12.41 10.80 -39.25
CA TRP A 338 13.56 10.39 -38.44
C TRP A 338 14.41 9.35 -39.15
N THR A 339 15.21 9.80 -40.11
CA THR A 339 16.31 9.04 -40.71
C THR A 339 17.56 9.10 -39.81
N LYS A 340 18.51 8.19 -40.02
CA LYS A 340 19.80 8.20 -39.29
C LYS A 340 20.52 9.57 -39.40
N GLU A 341 20.45 10.18 -40.58
CA GLU A 341 21.03 11.49 -40.86
C GLU A 341 20.33 12.61 -40.10
N ASN A 342 18.99 12.64 -40.14
CA ASN A 342 18.22 13.66 -39.43
C ASN A 342 18.37 13.52 -37.90
N CYS A 343 18.46 12.29 -37.39
CA CYS A 343 18.79 12.03 -35.99
C CYS A 343 20.21 12.51 -35.64
N ARG A 344 21.18 12.40 -36.56
CA ARG A 344 22.56 12.89 -36.35
C ARG A 344 22.63 14.40 -36.31
N ILE A 345 22.01 15.08 -37.28
CA ILE A 345 21.94 16.55 -37.32
C ILE A 345 21.29 17.07 -36.05
N GLU A 346 20.12 16.52 -35.69
CA GLU A 346 19.40 16.88 -34.47
C GLU A 346 20.24 16.60 -33.21
N ALA A 347 20.88 15.43 -33.11
CA ALA A 347 21.72 15.08 -31.95
C ALA A 347 22.93 16.01 -31.78
N SER A 348 23.49 16.54 -32.88
CA SER A 348 24.65 17.45 -32.87
C SER A 348 24.33 18.83 -32.29
N THR A 349 23.05 19.24 -32.27
CA THR A 349 22.61 20.50 -31.66
C THR A 349 22.67 20.49 -30.13
N TYR A 350 22.83 19.31 -29.52
CA TYR A 350 22.84 19.13 -28.08
C TYR A 350 24.24 18.78 -27.56
N THR A 351 24.52 19.16 -26.32
CA THR A 351 25.86 18.96 -25.72
C THR A 351 26.00 17.65 -24.96
N SER A 352 24.88 16.98 -24.66
CA SER A 352 24.87 15.72 -23.91
C SER A 352 23.71 14.81 -24.29
N LYS A 353 23.89 13.50 -24.08
CA LYS A 353 22.86 12.48 -24.30
C LYS A 353 21.60 12.72 -23.46
N LYS A 354 21.77 13.26 -22.24
CA LYS A 354 20.65 13.59 -21.35
C LYS A 354 19.84 14.76 -21.91
N GLU A 355 20.52 15.78 -22.41
CA GLU A 355 19.89 16.95 -23.02
C GLU A 355 19.15 16.56 -24.30
N PHE A 356 19.81 15.82 -25.19
CA PHE A 356 19.21 15.27 -26.41
C PHE A 356 17.95 14.46 -26.13
N LYS A 357 17.98 13.55 -25.15
CA LYS A 357 16.81 12.77 -24.74
C LYS A 357 15.64 13.64 -24.26
N SER A 358 15.96 14.71 -23.52
CA SER A 358 14.95 15.55 -22.89
C SER A 358 14.30 16.55 -23.84
N LYS A 359 15.09 17.15 -24.75
CA LYS A 359 14.64 18.19 -25.66
C LYS A 359 14.19 17.64 -27.01
N SER A 360 14.78 16.54 -27.48
CA SER A 360 14.44 15.87 -28.75
C SER A 360 14.11 14.40 -28.54
N SER A 361 13.04 14.14 -27.78
CA SER A 361 12.63 12.80 -27.39
C SER A 361 12.27 11.90 -28.59
N GLY A 362 11.65 12.47 -29.64
CA GLY A 362 11.31 11.74 -30.87
C GLY A 362 12.53 11.25 -31.64
N ALA A 363 13.53 12.12 -31.83
CA ALA A 363 14.79 11.78 -32.48
C ALA A 363 15.58 10.74 -31.67
N TYR A 364 15.63 10.91 -30.35
CA TYR A 364 16.30 9.98 -29.44
C TYR A 364 15.65 8.58 -29.48
N GLN A 365 14.33 8.50 -29.49
CA GLN A 365 13.61 7.23 -29.54
C GLN A 365 13.81 6.52 -30.88
N ALA A 366 13.75 7.24 -32.01
CA ALA A 366 14.04 6.68 -33.32
C ALA A 366 15.47 6.11 -33.38
N ALA A 367 16.46 6.90 -32.96
CA ALA A 367 17.85 6.45 -32.89
C ALA A 367 18.05 5.27 -31.93
N SER A 368 17.35 5.22 -30.80
CA SER A 368 17.41 4.11 -29.86
C SER A 368 16.82 2.82 -30.44
N LYS A 369 15.69 2.93 -31.13
CA LYS A 369 14.98 1.78 -31.71
C LYS A 369 15.79 1.12 -32.83
N HIS A 370 16.53 1.94 -33.59
CA HIS A 370 17.36 1.47 -34.70
C HIS A 370 18.84 1.29 -34.32
N GLY A 371 19.22 1.44 -33.05
CA GLY A 371 20.59 1.23 -32.57
C GLY A 371 21.60 2.31 -33.00
N TRP A 372 21.17 3.44 -33.53
CA TRP A 372 22.04 4.51 -34.04
C TRP A 372 22.64 5.39 -32.94
N LEU A 373 22.21 5.24 -31.68
CA LEU A 373 22.61 6.13 -30.58
C LEU A 373 24.12 6.24 -30.43
N ASP A 374 24.87 5.14 -30.53
CA ASP A 374 26.32 5.17 -30.33
C ASP A 374 27.05 5.82 -31.52
N GLU A 375 26.45 5.78 -32.71
CA GLU A 375 27.00 6.40 -33.92
C GLU A 375 26.67 7.89 -34.04
N ILE A 376 25.52 8.33 -33.50
CA ILE A 376 25.09 9.74 -33.61
C ILE A 376 25.49 10.57 -32.38
N CYS A 377 25.69 9.96 -31.21
CA CYS A 377 25.93 10.65 -29.95
C CYS A 377 27.43 10.68 -29.59
N HIS A 378 28.23 11.40 -30.37
CA HIS A 378 29.64 11.68 -30.05
C HIS A 378 29.76 12.96 -29.20
N TYR A 379 29.25 12.93 -27.96
CA TYR A 379 29.33 14.11 -27.08
C TYR A 379 30.69 14.19 -26.38
N PRO A 380 31.45 15.30 -26.52
CA PRO A 380 32.80 15.44 -25.95
C PRO A 380 32.85 15.66 -24.43
N ASN A 381 31.91 15.11 -23.64
CA ASN A 381 31.91 15.30 -22.18
C ASN A 381 31.27 14.17 -21.37
N ALA A 382 31.62 12.91 -21.67
CA ALA A 382 31.50 11.85 -20.68
C ALA A 382 32.76 11.82 -19.80
N LYS A 383 32.94 12.80 -18.89
CA LYS A 383 33.96 12.74 -17.82
C LYS A 383 33.59 11.67 -16.77
N ARG A 384 33.41 10.42 -17.19
CA ARG A 384 33.41 9.29 -16.26
C ARG A 384 34.86 8.93 -16.02
N LYS A 385 35.31 9.08 -14.77
CA LYS A 385 36.57 8.52 -14.33
C LYS A 385 36.53 7.00 -14.64
N PRO A 386 37.55 6.45 -15.32
CA PRO A 386 37.56 5.06 -15.74
C PRO A 386 37.40 4.09 -14.55
N ASN A 387 36.96 2.88 -14.83
CA ASN A 387 36.80 1.87 -13.78
C ASN A 387 38.15 1.62 -13.09
N GLY A 388 38.18 1.57 -11.75
CA GLY A 388 39.43 1.48 -10.98
C GLY A 388 40.20 2.79 -10.79
N TYR A 389 39.69 3.94 -11.25
CA TYR A 389 40.36 5.24 -11.07
C TYR A 389 40.64 5.60 -9.60
N TRP A 390 39.80 5.16 -8.67
CA TRP A 390 39.92 5.42 -7.23
C TRP A 390 40.72 4.31 -6.54
N THR A 391 42.04 4.50 -6.48
CA THR A 391 42.97 3.69 -5.68
C THR A 391 43.07 4.22 -4.25
N LYS A 392 43.65 3.43 -3.34
CA LYS A 392 43.87 3.84 -1.94
C LYS A 392 44.61 5.18 -1.86
N ASP A 393 45.69 5.33 -2.62
CA ASP A 393 46.54 6.53 -2.59
C ASP A 393 45.82 7.77 -3.13
N ARG A 394 44.97 7.60 -4.16
CA ARG A 394 44.16 8.70 -4.70
C ARG A 394 43.04 9.10 -3.75
N CYS A 395 42.43 8.14 -3.06
CA CYS A 395 41.48 8.42 -1.99
C CYS A 395 42.16 9.10 -0.80
N GLU A 396 43.41 8.76 -0.47
CA GLU A 396 44.19 9.42 0.59
C GLU A 396 44.56 10.86 0.23
N LEU A 397 45.07 11.09 -0.98
CA LEU A 397 45.40 12.43 -1.47
C LEU A 397 44.15 13.33 -1.49
N GLU A 398 43.03 12.80 -1.96
CA GLU A 398 41.76 13.52 -1.95
C GLU A 398 41.27 13.79 -0.52
N ALA A 399 41.40 12.82 0.39
CA ALA A 399 41.00 12.96 1.79
C ALA A 399 41.83 14.01 2.54
N LYS A 400 43.11 14.23 2.19
CA LYS A 400 43.95 15.31 2.76
C LYS A 400 43.39 16.71 2.52
N ASN A 401 42.57 16.89 1.49
CA ASN A 401 41.95 18.18 1.16
C ASN A 401 40.73 18.53 2.04
N HIS A 402 40.24 17.60 2.86
CA HIS A 402 39.04 17.79 3.68
C HIS A 402 39.38 17.75 5.17
N LYS A 403 38.76 18.63 5.96
CA LYS A 403 39.04 18.74 7.41
C LYS A 403 38.24 17.73 8.23
N THR A 404 37.06 17.33 7.74
CA THR A 404 36.19 16.37 8.42
C THR A 404 35.68 15.27 7.48
N ARG A 405 35.38 14.10 8.04
CA ARG A 405 34.81 12.96 7.27
C ARG A 405 33.46 13.30 6.63
N GLY A 406 32.68 14.17 7.27
CA GLY A 406 31.38 14.61 6.76
C GLY A 406 31.49 15.50 5.53
N GLU A 407 32.50 16.37 5.50
CA GLU A 407 32.83 17.22 4.35
C GLU A 407 33.34 16.37 3.17
N PHE A 408 34.29 15.47 3.44
CA PHE A 408 34.82 14.53 2.44
C PHE A 408 33.71 13.71 1.76
N ARG A 409 32.70 13.26 2.53
CA ARG A 409 31.54 12.53 2.00
C ARG A 409 30.68 13.37 1.06
N LYS A 410 30.50 14.67 1.35
CA LYS A 410 29.62 15.56 0.58
C LYS A 410 30.30 16.03 -0.70
N VAL A 411 31.53 16.50 -0.60
CA VAL A 411 32.26 17.11 -1.72
C VAL A 411 32.85 16.04 -2.63
N SER A 412 33.50 15.02 -2.07
CA SER A 412 34.19 13.97 -2.82
C SER A 412 33.52 12.61 -2.64
N SER A 413 32.20 12.57 -2.86
CA SER A 413 31.32 11.42 -2.60
C SER A 413 31.75 10.12 -3.28
N GLN A 414 32.30 10.20 -4.49
CA GLN A 414 32.78 9.02 -5.23
C GLN A 414 34.06 8.42 -4.62
N ALA A 415 35.00 9.27 -4.18
CA ALA A 415 36.22 8.85 -3.49
C ALA A 415 35.88 8.26 -2.11
N TYR A 416 34.98 8.91 -1.38
CA TYR A 416 34.47 8.42 -0.10
C TYR A 416 33.81 7.03 -0.24
N ALA A 417 32.95 6.85 -1.24
CA ALA A 417 32.28 5.58 -1.49
C ALA A 417 33.24 4.47 -1.90
N ALA A 418 34.29 4.78 -2.68
CA ALA A 418 35.35 3.83 -3.01
C ALA A 418 36.12 3.39 -1.76
N ALA A 419 36.54 4.35 -0.92
CA ALA A 419 37.21 4.07 0.34
C ALA A 419 36.33 3.28 1.33
N GLN A 420 35.01 3.50 1.32
CA GLN A 420 34.07 2.77 2.17
C GLN A 420 33.94 1.30 1.75
N ARG A 421 33.75 1.06 0.44
CA ARG A 421 33.64 -0.31 -0.10
C ARG A 421 34.89 -1.13 0.15
N SER A 422 36.06 -0.50 0.05
CA SER A 422 37.36 -1.13 0.26
C SER A 422 37.86 -1.08 1.71
N LYS A 423 37.05 -0.58 2.67
CA LYS A 423 37.40 -0.44 4.10
C LYS A 423 38.68 0.39 4.37
N TRP A 424 38.99 1.37 3.52
CA TRP A 424 40.15 2.25 3.68
C TRP A 424 39.87 3.50 4.51
N LEU A 425 38.59 3.78 4.79
CA LEU A 425 38.15 5.01 5.44
C LEU A 425 38.92 5.33 6.73
N ASP A 426 39.20 4.36 7.59
CA ASP A 426 39.86 4.62 8.87
C ASP A 426 41.33 5.00 8.72
N LEU A 427 42.00 4.44 7.71
CA LEU A 427 43.38 4.77 7.37
C LEU A 427 43.48 6.16 6.71
N ILE A 428 42.68 6.41 5.68
CA ILE A 428 42.78 7.65 4.87
C ILE A 428 42.22 8.89 5.55
N CYS A 429 41.39 8.73 6.59
CA CYS A 429 40.78 9.82 7.33
C CYS A 429 41.27 9.86 8.79
N SER A 430 42.47 9.32 9.06
CA SER A 430 43.11 9.33 10.39
C SER A 430 43.50 10.74 10.84
N HIS A 431 43.82 11.63 9.90
CA HIS A 431 44.11 13.05 10.14
C HIS A 431 42.85 13.91 10.40
N MET A 432 41.65 13.37 10.19
CA MET A 432 40.40 14.12 10.32
C MET A 432 39.85 14.03 11.74
N VAL A 433 39.74 15.18 12.41
CA VAL A 433 39.17 15.27 13.75
C VAL A 433 37.66 14.97 13.68
N SER A 434 37.20 14.02 14.50
CA SER A 434 35.77 13.79 14.69
C SER A 434 35.19 14.91 15.55
N PRO A 435 34.16 15.65 15.08
CA PRO A 435 33.48 16.64 15.92
C PRO A 435 32.64 15.99 17.04
N GLN A 436 32.57 14.65 17.09
CA GLN A 436 31.85 13.90 18.12
C GLN A 436 32.77 13.63 19.32
N LYS A 437 32.29 13.99 20.51
CA LYS A 437 32.93 13.65 21.78
C LYS A 437 33.07 12.11 21.90
N PRO A 438 34.20 11.56 22.38
CA PRO A 438 34.42 10.12 22.51
C PRO A 438 33.33 9.42 23.34
N ASN A 439 33.12 8.12 23.09
CA ASN A 439 32.24 7.30 23.93
C ASN A 439 32.73 7.35 25.39
N GLY A 440 31.83 7.69 26.31
CA GLY A 440 32.15 7.84 27.73
C GLY A 440 32.60 9.25 28.16
N TYR A 441 32.68 10.22 27.24
CA TYR A 441 33.06 11.61 27.57
C TYR A 441 32.19 12.25 28.66
N TRP A 442 30.90 11.90 28.71
CA TRP A 442 29.94 12.40 29.69
C TRP A 442 29.91 11.51 30.94
N THR A 443 30.68 11.90 31.95
CA THR A 443 30.66 11.39 33.33
C THR A 443 29.67 12.17 34.19
N LYS A 444 29.33 11.67 35.39
CA LYS A 444 28.42 12.37 36.31
C LYS A 444 28.93 13.78 36.62
N ASP A 445 30.22 13.91 36.94
CA ASP A 445 30.86 15.18 37.29
C ASP A 445 30.84 16.18 36.12
N ARG A 446 31.16 15.73 34.90
CA ARG A 446 31.10 16.59 33.70
C ARG A 446 29.68 17.00 33.33
N CYS A 447 28.71 16.12 33.57
CA CYS A 447 27.29 16.47 33.43
C CYS A 447 26.87 17.51 34.47
N GLN A 448 27.42 17.46 35.68
CA GLN A 448 27.17 18.44 36.75
C GLN A 448 27.79 19.81 36.44
N GLU A 449 29.06 19.86 36.04
CA GLU A 449 29.74 21.09 35.59
C GLU A 449 28.99 21.75 34.44
N GLU A 450 28.51 20.98 33.46
CA GLU A 450 27.70 21.51 32.38
C GLU A 450 26.31 21.96 32.83
N ALA A 451 25.68 21.24 33.77
CA ALA A 451 24.38 21.63 34.32
C ALA A 451 24.48 22.97 35.09
N LEU A 452 25.59 23.24 35.79
CA LEU A 452 25.81 24.51 36.50
C LEU A 452 25.77 25.75 35.58
N LYS A 453 26.03 25.59 34.28
CA LYS A 453 25.96 26.68 33.29
C LYS A 453 24.53 27.15 32.97
N TYR A 454 23.52 26.44 33.44
CA TYR A 454 22.12 26.70 33.09
C TYR A 454 21.26 26.89 34.34
N THR A 455 20.30 27.80 34.27
CA THR A 455 19.40 28.14 35.38
C THR A 455 18.16 27.26 35.48
N THR A 456 17.75 26.61 34.38
CA THR A 456 16.56 25.75 34.33
C THR A 456 16.83 24.44 33.59
N ARG A 457 16.15 23.37 34.00
CA ARG A 457 16.26 22.04 33.37
C ARG A 457 15.89 22.07 31.89
N SER A 458 14.92 22.90 31.48
CA SER A 458 14.53 23.08 30.08
C SER A 458 15.62 23.75 29.23
N LYS A 459 16.31 24.76 29.79
CA LYS A 459 17.44 25.43 29.10
C LYS A 459 18.65 24.48 28.99
N PHE A 460 18.92 23.70 30.03
CA PHE A 460 19.93 22.64 30.00
C PHE A 460 19.63 21.56 28.94
N ALA A 461 18.37 21.08 28.86
CA ALA A 461 17.96 20.09 27.86
C ALA A 461 18.10 20.58 26.41
N LYS A 462 17.82 21.87 26.17
CA LYS A 462 17.87 22.47 24.82
C LYS A 462 19.30 22.79 24.39
N CYS A 463 20.11 23.37 25.27
CA CYS A 463 21.44 23.86 24.94
C CYS A 463 22.56 22.81 25.10
N SER A 464 22.38 21.83 25.99
CA SER A 464 23.35 20.74 26.22
C SER A 464 22.66 19.38 26.19
N SER A 465 22.01 19.10 25.06
CA SER A 465 21.15 17.92 24.86
C SER A 465 21.86 16.59 25.08
N SER A 466 23.14 16.50 24.73
CA SER A 466 23.95 15.29 24.91
C SER A 466 24.24 14.99 26.38
N ALA A 467 24.61 16.00 27.17
CA ALA A 467 24.84 15.87 28.61
C ALA A 467 23.52 15.58 29.35
N TYR A 468 22.45 16.30 29.00
CA TYR A 468 21.12 16.07 29.57
C TYR A 468 20.59 14.65 29.29
N THR A 469 20.75 14.15 28.07
CA THR A 469 20.28 12.81 27.69
C THR A 469 21.06 11.72 28.41
N LYS A 470 22.39 11.87 28.57
CA LYS A 470 23.21 10.95 29.36
C LYS A 470 22.76 10.96 30.83
N ALA A 471 22.63 12.14 31.44
CA ALA A 471 22.17 12.28 32.81
C ALA A 471 20.75 11.71 33.03
N LYS A 472 19.85 11.86 32.05
CA LYS A 472 18.50 11.26 32.10
C LYS A 472 18.54 9.74 32.08
N ARG A 473 19.38 9.16 31.20
CA ARG A 473 19.51 7.71 31.04
C ARG A 473 20.10 7.04 32.28
N GLU A 474 21.09 7.69 32.90
CA GLU A 474 21.78 7.18 34.11
C GLU A 474 21.13 7.65 35.43
N LYS A 475 19.99 8.35 35.36
CA LYS A 475 19.24 8.90 36.50
C LYS A 475 20.02 9.90 37.37
N TRP A 476 20.94 10.66 36.79
CA TRP A 476 21.72 11.70 37.48
C TRP A 476 21.02 13.05 37.55
N LEU A 477 19.91 13.25 36.84
CA LEU A 477 19.24 14.56 36.72
C LEU A 477 18.81 15.17 38.06
N ASP A 478 18.41 14.35 39.04
CA ASP A 478 18.00 14.87 40.34
C ASP A 478 19.18 15.31 41.20
N ASP A 479 20.34 14.69 41.02
CA ASP A 479 21.59 15.03 41.71
C ASP A 479 22.28 16.25 41.07
N ILE A 480 22.33 16.33 39.75
CA ILE A 480 23.09 17.37 39.03
C ILE A 480 22.30 18.66 38.77
N CYS A 481 20.98 18.63 38.95
CA CYS A 481 20.10 19.79 38.73
C CYS A 481 19.41 20.21 40.04
N THR A 482 20.08 20.06 41.18
CA THR A 482 19.61 20.50 42.51
C THR A 482 19.50 22.03 42.60
N HIS A 483 20.40 22.75 41.93
CA HIS A 483 20.42 24.22 41.84
C HIS A 483 19.36 24.80 40.89
N MET A 484 18.65 23.97 40.13
CA MET A 484 17.68 24.44 39.13
C MET A 484 16.25 24.35 39.67
N SER A 485 15.55 25.48 39.69
CA SER A 485 14.14 25.57 40.09
C SER A 485 13.25 24.69 39.19
N LYS A 486 12.41 23.84 39.82
CA LYS A 486 11.40 23.05 39.10
C LYS A 486 10.28 23.98 38.62
N PRO A 487 9.78 23.87 37.37
CA PRO A 487 8.60 24.62 36.96
C PRO A 487 7.39 24.22 37.84
N LYS A 488 6.64 25.21 38.34
CA LYS A 488 5.38 25.00 39.07
C LYS A 488 4.46 24.13 38.20
N GLN A 489 3.97 23.03 38.76
CA GLN A 489 2.94 22.20 38.14
C GLN A 489 1.68 23.06 37.89
N PRO A 490 1.02 22.96 36.72
CA PRO A 490 -0.25 23.64 36.50
C PRO A 490 -1.33 23.09 37.44
N ASN A 491 -2.11 24.01 38.01
CA ASN A 491 -3.13 23.77 39.03
C ASN A 491 -4.21 22.79 38.53
N PRO A 492 -4.49 21.67 39.23
CA PRO A 492 -5.53 20.72 38.85
C PRO A 492 -6.91 21.22 39.30
N LEU A 493 -7.36 22.35 38.76
CA LEU A 493 -8.74 22.82 38.89
C LEU A 493 -9.22 23.39 37.55
N ARG A 494 -9.54 22.48 36.64
CA ARG A 494 -10.61 22.63 35.64
C ARG A 494 -11.24 21.26 35.47
N GLN A 495 -12.33 21.03 36.21
CA GLN A 495 -13.36 20.06 35.83
C GLN A 495 -14.18 20.67 34.69
#